data_AF-A0A2S8Y6J4-F1
#
_entry.id   AF-A0A2S8Y6J4-F1
#
_cell.length_a   1.000
_cell.length_b   1.000
_cell.length_c   1.000
_cell.angle_alpha   90.00
_cell.angle_beta   90.00
_cell.angle_gamma   90.00
#
_symmetry.space_group_name_H-M   'P 1'
#
loop_
_entity.id
_entity.type
_entity.pdbx_description
1 polymer ?
#
loop_
_entity_poly.entity_id
_entity_poly.type
_entity_poly.pdbx_seq_one_letter_code
_entity_poly.pdbx_strand_id
1 'polypeptide(L)'
;MSTEYQVRPVTRYVVTRYEATSSRHGSLTGASSSVIGEFVNGHIADDVADGMVAKDIAAGIESSRSRHGLSLGEVLSGSRVE
;
A
#
# COMPACT_ATOMS: atom_id res chain seq x y z
N MET A 1 5.40 25.35 -33.59
CA MET A 1 5.89 25.41 -32.19
C MET A 1 5.49 24.11 -31.53
N SER A 2 6.44 23.26 -31.16
CA SER A 2 6.13 22.02 -30.43
C SER A 2 6.32 22.30 -28.95
N THR A 3 5.22 22.33 -28.19
CA THR A 3 5.27 22.38 -26.73
C THR A 3 5.56 20.97 -26.23
N GLU A 4 6.82 20.72 -25.89
CA GLU A 4 7.21 19.49 -25.21
C GLU A 4 6.75 19.56 -23.75
N TYR A 5 5.91 18.61 -23.34
CA TYR A 5 5.41 18.53 -21.98
C TYR A 5 6.45 17.80 -21.11
N GLN A 6 7.13 18.54 -20.22
CA GLN A 6 7.95 17.92 -19.19
C GLN A 6 7.06 17.35 -18.08
N VAL A 7 7.06 16.03 -17.94
CA VAL A 7 6.42 15.33 -16.81
C VAL A 7 7.49 15.03 -15.76
N ARG A 8 7.25 15.44 -14.51
CA ARG A 8 8.12 15.07 -13.38
C ARG A 8 7.58 13.79 -12.72
N PRO A 9 8.42 12.78 -12.46
CA PRO A 9 8.00 11.62 -11.69
C PRO A 9 7.62 12.04 -10.26
N VAL A 10 6.51 11.53 -9.75
CA VAL A 10 6.00 11.78 -8.39
C VAL A 10 5.95 10.46 -7.65
N THR A 11 6.60 10.38 -6.50
CA THR A 11 6.47 9.24 -5.59
C THR A 11 5.17 9.33 -4.82
N ARG A 12 4.40 8.24 -4.79
CA ARG A 12 3.17 8.10 -4.00
C ARG A 12 3.28 6.84 -3.14
N TYR A 13 2.79 6.93 -1.92
CA TYR A 13 2.75 5.84 -0.95
C TYR A 13 1.31 5.38 -0.82
N VAL A 14 1.05 4.10 -1.09
CA VAL A 14 -0.30 3.54 -1.06
C VAL A 14 -0.45 2.70 0.20
N VAL A 15 -1.48 2.96 0.99
CA VAL A 15 -1.85 2.12 2.13
C VAL A 15 -2.98 1.20 1.70
N THR A 16 -2.76 -0.10 1.83
CA THR A 16 -3.73 -1.13 1.45
C THR A 16 -4.01 -2.00 2.66
N ARG A 17 -5.28 -2.29 2.90
CA ARG A 17 -5.72 -3.27 3.90
C ARG A 17 -5.89 -4.62 3.22
N TYR A 18 -5.35 -5.67 3.84
CA TYR A 18 -5.58 -7.04 3.46
C TYR A 18 -6.41 -7.72 4.54
N GLU A 19 -7.53 -8.31 4.15
CA GLU A 19 -8.40 -9.08 5.04
C GLU A 19 -8.41 -10.52 4.53
N ALA A 20 -7.95 -11.46 5.36
CA ALA A 20 -8.07 -12.88 5.08
C ALA A 20 -9.44 -13.35 5.59
N THR A 21 -10.37 -13.66 4.68
CA THR A 21 -11.66 -14.22 5.10
C THR A 21 -11.48 -15.69 5.43
N SER A 22 -11.27 -15.98 6.71
CA SER A 22 -11.29 -17.36 7.23
C SER A 22 -12.74 -17.83 7.33
N SER A 23 -13.20 -18.62 6.35
CA SER A 23 -14.45 -19.37 6.51
C SER A 23 -14.27 -20.42 7.59
N ARG A 24 -15.27 -20.55 8.47
CA ARG A 24 -15.33 -21.47 9.63
C ARG A 24 -15.24 -22.97 9.26
N HIS A 25 -15.03 -23.31 7.98
CA HIS A 25 -15.01 -24.66 7.43
C HIS A 25 -13.70 -25.03 6.70
N GLY A 26 -12.56 -24.44 7.08
CA GLY A 26 -11.24 -24.91 6.63
C GLY A 26 -10.90 -24.66 5.16
N SER A 27 -11.70 -23.88 4.44
CA SER A 27 -11.40 -23.43 3.08
C SER A 27 -11.21 -21.91 3.08
N LEU A 28 -9.96 -21.47 2.87
CA LEU A 28 -9.60 -20.07 2.65
C LEU A 28 -10.35 -19.57 1.41
N THR A 29 -11.38 -18.77 1.60
CA THR A 29 -12.34 -18.41 0.53
C THR A 29 -12.02 -17.08 -0.17
N GLY A 30 -10.88 -16.48 0.14
CA GLY A 30 -10.37 -15.30 -0.56
C GLY A 30 -9.56 -14.40 0.36
N ALA A 31 -8.56 -13.72 -0.21
CA ALA A 31 -7.98 -12.54 0.41
C ALA A 31 -8.60 -11.33 -0.27
N SER A 32 -9.27 -10.46 0.49
CA SER A 32 -9.75 -9.18 -0.03
C SER A 32 -8.73 -8.10 0.29
N SER A 33 -8.37 -7.30 -0.73
CA SER A 33 -7.56 -6.10 -0.55
C SER A 33 -8.39 -4.85 -0.83
N SER A 34 -8.20 -3.82 -0.01
CA SER A 34 -8.85 -2.52 -0.20
C SER A 34 -7.82 -1.40 -0.05
N VAL A 35 -7.80 -0.46 -0.99
CA VAL A 35 -6.95 0.72 -0.92
C VAL A 35 -7.59 1.72 0.04
N ILE A 36 -6.83 2.09 1.06
CA ILE A 36 -7.26 3.06 2.08
C ILE A 36 -6.99 4.47 1.62
N GLY A 37 -5.84 4.68 0.98
CA GLY A 37 -5.48 5.97 0.44
C GLY A 37 -4.11 6.01 -0.21
N GLU A 38 -3.88 7.09 -0.95
CA GLU A 38 -2.61 7.43 -1.57
C GLU A 38 -2.06 8.71 -0.94
N PHE A 39 -0.80 8.66 -0.52
CA PHE A 39 -0.16 9.72 0.23
C PHE A 39 1.08 10.22 -0.50
N VAL A 40 1.32 11.52 -0.39
CA VAL A 40 2.52 12.17 -0.95
C VAL A 40 3.79 11.88 -0.13
N ASN A 41 3.64 11.42 1.11
CA ASN A 41 4.72 11.26 2.06
C ASN A 41 4.59 9.92 2.78
N GLY A 42 5.70 9.18 2.85
CA GLY A 42 5.75 7.87 3.50
C GLY A 42 5.46 7.93 4.99
N HIS A 43 5.85 9.00 5.69
CA HIS A 43 5.53 9.17 7.11
C HIS A 43 4.02 9.27 7.35
N ILE A 44 3.29 9.98 6.49
CA ILE A 44 1.82 10.09 6.59
C ILE A 44 1.17 8.73 6.33
N ALA A 45 1.64 8.00 5.32
CA ALA A 45 1.16 6.65 5.04
C ALA A 45 1.44 5.69 6.21
N ASP A 46 2.61 5.81 6.83
CA ASP A 46 3.04 5.02 7.97
C ASP A 46 2.14 5.32 9.19
N ASP A 47 1.88 6.60 9.51
CA ASP A 47 1.00 7.01 10.60
C ASP A 47 -0.44 6.49 10.41
N VAL A 48 -0.95 6.53 9.17
CA VAL A 48 -2.28 5.99 8.84
C VAL A 48 -2.31 4.48 9.05
N ALA A 49 -1.30 3.76 8.58
CA ALA A 49 -1.21 2.31 8.75
C ALA A 49 -1.12 1.92 10.24
N ASP A 50 -0.34 2.63 11.03
CA ASP A 50 -0.21 2.38 12.48
C ASP A 50 -1.52 2.69 13.22
N GLY A 51 -2.20 3.77 12.85
CA GLY A 51 -3.52 4.12 13.39
C GLY A 51 -4.59 3.08 13.07
N MET A 52 -4.54 2.48 11.88
CA MET A 52 -5.44 1.37 11.52
C MET A 52 -5.20 0.13 12.37
N VAL A 53 -3.94 -0.27 12.56
CA VAL A 53 -3.59 -1.40 13.42
C VAL A 53 -4.04 -1.15 14.86
N ALA A 54 -3.80 0.05 15.40
CA ALA A 54 -4.25 0.41 16.75
C ALA A 54 -5.78 0.34 16.89
N LYS A 55 -6.51 0.82 15.87
CA LYS A 55 -7.98 0.74 15.83
C LYS A 55 -8.48 -0.71 15.80
N ASP A 56 -7.85 -1.56 15.01
CA ASP A 56 -8.21 -2.97 14.91
C ASP A 56 -7.93 -3.71 16.22
N ILE A 57 -6.78 -3.47 16.85
CA ILE A 57 -6.43 -4.03 18.16
C ILE A 57 -7.46 -3.60 19.22
N ALA A 58 -7.85 -2.31 19.23
CA ALA A 58 -8.89 -1.81 20.12
C ALA A 58 -10.27 -2.46 19.88
N ALA A 59 -10.53 -2.91 18.65
CA ALA A 59 -11.73 -3.68 18.29
C ALA A 59 -11.59 -5.19 18.53
N GLY A 60 -10.45 -5.66 19.07
CA GLY A 60 -10.18 -7.08 19.31
C GLY A 60 -9.86 -7.89 18.05
N ILE A 61 -9.49 -7.22 16.96
CA ILE A 61 -9.10 -7.82 15.69
C ILE A 61 -7.58 -7.96 15.68
N GLU A 62 -7.08 -9.17 15.42
CA GLU A 62 -5.65 -9.39 15.20
C GLU A 62 -5.25 -8.72 13.87
N SER A 63 -4.40 -7.70 13.96
CA SER A 63 -3.98 -6.88 12.83
C SER A 63 -2.49 -6.62 12.93
N SER A 64 -1.80 -6.61 11.79
CA SER A 64 -0.36 -6.37 11.72
C SER A 64 -0.04 -5.51 10.51
N ARG A 65 1.01 -4.68 10.65
CA ARG A 65 1.52 -3.85 9.57
C ARG A 65 2.66 -4.57 8.87
N SER A 66 2.61 -4.58 7.54
CA SER A 66 3.72 -4.95 6.68
C SER A 66 4.02 -3.78 5.74
N ARG A 67 5.30 -3.40 5.64
CA ARG A 67 5.76 -2.37 4.71
C ARG A 67 6.38 -3.03 3.50
N HIS A 68 5.67 -3.00 2.38
CA HIS A 68 6.20 -3.41 1.09
C HIS A 68 6.83 -2.20 0.42
N GLY A 69 8.05 -1.86 0.85
CA GLY A 69 8.85 -0.83 0.17
C GLY A 69 9.55 -1.43 -1.03
N LEU A 70 9.45 -0.77 -2.19
CA LEU A 70 10.53 -0.84 -3.17
C LEU A 70 11.68 -0.04 -2.57
N SER A 71 12.84 -0.67 -2.37
CA SER A 71 14.04 0.09 -2.04
C SER A 71 14.24 1.16 -3.12
N LEU A 72 14.82 2.31 -2.74
CA LEU A 72 15.11 3.41 -3.66
C LEU A 72 16.09 2.89 -4.73
N GLY A 73 15.56 2.35 -5.84
CA GLY A 73 16.34 1.61 -6.84
C GLY A 73 15.62 0.41 -7.48
N GLU A 74 14.58 -0.14 -6.86
CA GLU A 74 13.76 -1.20 -7.45
C GLU A 74 12.71 -0.59 -8.38
N VAL A 75 13.15 -0.28 -9.60
CA VAL A 75 12.28 0.02 -10.73
C VAL A 75 11.57 -1.28 -11.11
N LEU A 76 10.31 -1.44 -10.73
CA LEU A 76 9.44 -2.46 -11.31
C LEU A 76 9.18 -2.09 -12.78
N SER A 77 10.04 -2.62 -13.66
CA SER A 77 9.83 -2.77 -15.10
C SER A 77 9.34 -1.51 -15.83
N GLY A 78 10.21 -0.51 -15.94
CA GLY A 78 10.15 0.49 -17.00
C GLY A 78 11.51 0.53 -17.66
N SER A 79 11.65 -0.13 -18.82
CA SER A 79 12.89 -0.20 -19.58
C SER A 79 13.54 1.19 -19.66
N ARG A 80 14.74 1.32 -19.07
CA ARG A 80 15.62 2.45 -19.37
C ARG A 80 16.12 2.24 -20.79
N VAL A 81 15.46 2.91 -21.75
CA VAL A 81 16.01 3.04 -23.09
C VAL A 81 17.19 4.00 -22.97
N GLU A 82 18.40 3.49 -23.20
CA GLU A 82 19.55 4.31 -23.59
C GLU A 82 19.44 4.70 -25.06
#